data_AF-A0A2I0QT87-F1
#
_entry.id   AF-A0A2I0QT87-F1
#
_cell.length_a   1.000
_cell.length_b   1.000
_cell.length_c   1.000
_cell.angle_alpha   90.00
_cell.angle_beta   90.00
_cell.angle_gamma   90.00
#
_symmetry.space_group_name_H-M   'P 1'
#
loop_
_entity.id
_entity.type
_entity.pdbx_description
1 polymer ?
#
loop_
_entity_poly.entity_id
_entity_poly.type
_entity_poly.pdbx_seq_one_letter_code
_entity_poly.pdbx_strand_id
1 'polypeptide(L)'
;MSKGTIQQLLLITDGCSNQGEDPVAVSSSIAQKGVSVNVIGVLDDDSTEQPMGLSEVNEIADAGNGVSRIVYADALSDTVQMVTKQAMTQTIQGFVSNEIKAIFGHEVKEDELTPETRGEIQEVVEELEETCNLNICILVDTSASMQHKMEAVKEAIDDLVISLHARTGNHLYTIYQYPAKKNVVKELMPWVNDQKSVAKVFPRLAAGGITPTGTAMMKVLQAFDHLPTEGSRGEDSNEIIDQSYGTSF
;
A
#
# COMPACT_ATOMS: atom_id res chain seq x y z
N MET A 1 19.57 -15.07 -9.82
CA MET A 1 18.35 -14.70 -10.55
C MET A 1 17.99 -13.27 -10.15
N SER A 2 17.49 -12.43 -11.05
CA SER A 2 17.00 -11.11 -10.64
C SER A 2 15.80 -11.32 -9.73
N LYS A 3 15.95 -11.00 -8.44
CA LYS A 3 14.84 -11.00 -7.48
C LYS A 3 13.82 -9.99 -8.02
N GLY A 4 12.64 -10.46 -8.43
CA GLY A 4 11.58 -9.60 -8.96
C GLY A 4 11.25 -8.47 -7.98
N THR A 5 10.74 -7.35 -8.48
CA THR A 5 10.30 -6.24 -7.62
C THR A 5 8.79 -6.10 -7.74
N ILE A 6 8.10 -6.22 -6.61
CA ILE A 6 6.67 -5.98 -6.50
C ILE A 6 6.45 -4.52 -6.12
N GLN A 7 5.49 -3.86 -6.76
CA GLN A 7 5.10 -2.50 -6.44
C GLN A 7 3.65 -2.49 -5.96
N GLN A 8 3.40 -1.86 -4.81
CA GLN A 8 2.07 -1.80 -4.22
C GLN A 8 1.74 -0.38 -3.75
N LEU A 9 0.50 0.03 -3.99
CA LEU A 9 -0.13 1.19 -3.35
C LEU A 9 -1.10 0.66 -2.30
N LEU A 10 -0.86 0.96 -1.02
CA LEU A 10 -1.78 0.66 0.07
C LEU A 10 -2.56 1.93 0.43
N LEU A 11 -3.84 1.94 0.13
CA LEU A 11 -4.78 2.98 0.50
C LEU A 11 -5.46 2.64 1.82
N ILE A 12 -5.38 3.53 2.81
CA ILE A 12 -6.10 3.41 4.08
C ILE A 12 -7.09 4.57 4.15
N THR A 13 -8.39 4.27 4.19
CA THR A 13 -9.47 5.27 4.13
C THR A 13 -10.65 4.82 5.00
N ASP A 14 -11.49 5.75 5.44
CA ASP A 14 -12.75 5.42 6.11
C ASP A 14 -14.02 5.82 5.35
N GLY A 15 -13.87 6.41 4.17
CA GLY A 15 -15.02 6.90 3.42
C GLY A 15 -14.83 6.88 1.92
N CYS A 16 -15.94 7.18 1.23
CA CYS A 16 -15.95 7.27 -0.23
C CYS A 16 -15.30 8.54 -0.76
N SER A 17 -14.74 8.44 -1.97
CA SER A 17 -14.42 9.61 -2.78
C SER A 17 -15.68 10.48 -2.94
N ASN A 18 -15.59 11.74 -2.55
CA ASN A 18 -16.71 12.68 -2.64
C ASN A 18 -16.45 13.81 -3.64
N GLN A 19 -15.29 13.82 -4.30
CA GLN A 19 -14.91 14.80 -5.31
C GLN A 19 -13.69 14.38 -6.13
N GLY A 20 -13.63 14.81 -7.39
CA GLY A 20 -12.45 14.69 -8.24
C GLY A 20 -12.56 13.53 -9.22
N GLU A 21 -11.41 12.95 -9.56
CA GLU A 21 -11.32 11.81 -10.48
C GLU A 21 -11.98 10.56 -9.88
N ASP A 22 -12.52 9.70 -10.75
CA ASP A 22 -13.04 8.39 -10.37
C ASP A 22 -11.90 7.48 -9.86
N PRO A 23 -11.90 7.09 -8.57
CA PRO A 23 -10.83 6.30 -7.99
C PRO A 23 -10.70 4.91 -8.62
N VAL A 24 -11.80 4.33 -9.14
CA VAL A 24 -11.78 3.02 -9.79
C VAL A 24 -11.03 3.09 -11.13
N ALA A 25 -11.34 4.10 -11.95
CA ALA A 25 -10.64 4.33 -13.21
C ALA A 25 -9.14 4.63 -13.01
N VAL A 26 -8.80 5.40 -11.98
CA VAL A 26 -7.41 5.67 -11.62
C VAL A 26 -6.72 4.40 -11.14
N SER A 27 -7.37 3.57 -10.32
CA SER A 27 -6.83 2.30 -9.84
C SER A 27 -6.46 1.36 -10.99
N SER A 28 -7.35 1.23 -11.99
CA SER A 28 -7.07 0.45 -13.21
C SER A 28 -5.86 0.97 -13.98
N SER A 29 -5.70 2.29 -14.05
CA SER A 29 -4.54 2.91 -14.71
C SER A 29 -3.23 2.66 -13.94
N ILE A 30 -3.29 2.57 -12.61
CA ILE A 30 -2.15 2.24 -11.74
C ILE A 30 -1.74 0.78 -11.95
N ALA A 31 -2.70 -0.14 -11.97
CA ALA A 31 -2.47 -1.56 -12.24
C ALA A 31 -1.82 -1.81 -13.61
N GLN A 32 -2.24 -1.07 -14.64
CA GLN A 32 -1.62 -1.14 -15.97
C GLN A 32 -0.14 -0.75 -15.99
N LYS A 33 0.34 0.00 -14.99
CA LYS A 33 1.76 0.33 -14.81
C LYS A 33 2.53 -0.68 -13.96
N GLY A 34 1.90 -1.78 -13.53
CA GLY A 34 2.53 -2.82 -12.72
C GLY A 34 2.55 -2.55 -11.22
N VAL A 35 1.73 -1.61 -10.74
CA VAL A 35 1.55 -1.33 -9.31
C VAL A 35 0.19 -1.84 -8.89
N SER A 36 0.12 -2.78 -7.94
CA SER A 36 -1.19 -3.22 -7.42
C SER A 36 -1.76 -2.20 -6.43
N VAL A 37 -3.08 -2.05 -6.37
CA VAL A 37 -3.75 -1.13 -5.45
C VAL A 37 -4.54 -1.92 -4.41
N ASN A 38 -4.07 -1.87 -3.17
CA ASN A 38 -4.72 -2.48 -2.02
C ASN A 38 -5.49 -1.41 -1.25
N VAL A 39 -6.66 -1.75 -0.71
CA VAL A 39 -7.51 -0.78 -0.01
C VAL A 39 -8.00 -1.34 1.32
N ILE A 40 -7.78 -0.59 2.40
CA ILE A 40 -8.29 -0.91 3.73
C ILE A 40 -9.26 0.18 4.16
N GLY A 41 -10.52 -0.22 4.30
CA GLY A 41 -11.59 0.56 4.88
C GLY A 41 -11.56 0.46 6.41
N VAL A 42 -11.52 1.59 7.12
CA VAL A 42 -11.50 1.61 8.60
C VAL A 42 -12.84 2.09 9.16
N LEU A 43 -13.56 1.19 9.82
CA LEU A 43 -14.83 1.49 10.47
C LEU A 43 -14.62 2.18 11.83
N ASP A 44 -15.60 2.99 12.23
CA ASP A 44 -15.67 3.51 13.60
C ASP A 44 -16.52 2.57 14.47
N ASP A 45 -16.11 2.37 15.72
CA ASP A 45 -16.70 1.40 16.67
C ASP A 45 -18.17 1.73 16.99
N ASP A 46 -18.55 3.01 16.87
CA ASP A 46 -19.87 3.54 17.22
C ASP A 46 -20.80 3.74 16.01
N SER A 47 -20.37 3.40 14.80
CA SER A 47 -21.06 3.80 13.58
C SER A 47 -21.92 2.68 12.96
N THR A 48 -23.23 2.93 12.84
CA THR A 48 -24.13 2.24 11.90
C THR A 48 -23.90 2.72 10.46
N GLU A 49 -22.64 2.87 10.05
CA GLU A 49 -22.30 3.45 8.75
C GLU A 49 -22.86 2.59 7.61
N GLN A 50 -23.52 3.27 6.66
CA GLN A 50 -24.24 2.59 5.59
C GLN A 50 -23.27 1.82 4.67
N PRO A 51 -23.69 0.64 4.17
CA PRO A 51 -22.87 -0.24 3.34
C PRO A 51 -22.43 0.33 1.98
N MET A 52 -22.77 1.58 1.64
CA MET A 52 -22.36 2.21 0.38
C MET A 52 -20.84 2.50 0.33
N GLY A 53 -20.19 2.72 1.48
CA GLY A 53 -18.73 2.85 1.59
C GLY A 53 -17.94 1.60 1.19
N LEU A 54 -18.59 0.43 1.33
CA LEU A 54 -17.96 -0.87 1.16
C LEU A 54 -17.79 -1.27 -0.32
N SER A 55 -18.70 -0.80 -1.19
CA SER A 55 -18.63 -1.13 -2.62
C SER A 55 -17.43 -0.47 -3.28
N GLU A 56 -17.21 0.82 -3.01
CA GLU A 56 -16.11 1.57 -3.64
C GLU A 56 -14.74 1.02 -3.23
N VAL A 57 -14.54 0.66 -1.94
CA VAL A 57 -13.30 0.05 -1.45
C VAL A 57 -12.95 -1.23 -2.20
N ASN A 58 -13.94 -2.09 -2.44
CA ASN A 58 -13.75 -3.33 -3.19
C ASN A 58 -13.50 -3.05 -4.67
N GLU A 59 -14.30 -2.17 -5.29
CA GLU A 59 -14.19 -1.81 -6.70
C GLU A 59 -12.82 -1.19 -7.04
N ILE A 60 -12.27 -0.35 -6.15
CA ILE A 60 -10.93 0.22 -6.31
C ILE A 60 -9.88 -0.89 -6.28
N ALA A 61 -9.92 -1.78 -5.29
CA ALA A 61 -8.92 -2.85 -5.17
C ALA A 61 -9.00 -3.84 -6.34
N ASP A 62 -10.21 -4.24 -6.73
CA ASP A 62 -10.46 -5.15 -7.86
C ASP A 62 -9.94 -4.55 -9.17
N ALA A 63 -10.24 -3.27 -9.44
CA ALA A 63 -9.70 -2.57 -10.61
C ALA A 63 -8.17 -2.42 -10.55
N GLY A 64 -7.61 -2.41 -9.34
CA GLY A 64 -6.20 -2.28 -9.06
C GLY A 64 -5.41 -3.60 -9.02
N ASN A 65 -6.03 -4.75 -9.32
CA ASN A 65 -5.45 -6.09 -9.12
C ASN A 65 -4.87 -6.27 -7.70
N GLY A 66 -5.51 -5.70 -6.69
CA GLY A 66 -5.09 -5.78 -5.29
C GLY A 66 -6.14 -6.40 -4.39
N VAL A 67 -5.97 -6.21 -3.08
CA VAL A 67 -6.82 -6.80 -2.05
C VAL A 67 -7.51 -5.69 -1.26
N SER A 68 -8.81 -5.86 -1.02
CA SER A 68 -9.61 -4.99 -0.14
C SER A 68 -10.03 -5.68 1.16
N ARG A 69 -10.04 -4.92 2.25
CA ARG A 69 -10.65 -5.33 3.52
C ARG A 69 -11.31 -4.15 4.21
N ILE A 70 -12.42 -4.41 4.92
CA ILE A 70 -13.03 -3.46 5.83
C ILE A 70 -12.90 -4.01 7.25
N VAL A 71 -12.34 -3.21 8.15
CA VAL A 71 -12.02 -3.62 9.52
C VAL A 71 -12.27 -2.51 10.52
N TYR A 72 -12.46 -2.89 11.77
CA TYR A 72 -12.42 -1.98 12.90
C TYR A 72 -10.97 -1.58 13.20
N ALA A 73 -10.81 -0.47 13.92
CA ALA A 73 -9.49 0.08 14.24
C ALA A 73 -8.60 -0.92 15.02
N ASP A 74 -9.19 -1.74 15.88
CA ASP A 74 -8.49 -2.74 16.70
C ASP A 74 -7.84 -3.87 15.87
N ALA A 75 -8.42 -4.23 14.73
CA ALA A 75 -7.92 -5.26 13.82
C ALA A 75 -7.06 -4.70 12.68
N LEU A 76 -6.78 -3.40 12.66
CA LEU A 76 -6.15 -2.72 11.53
C LEU A 76 -4.70 -3.20 11.30
N SER A 77 -3.90 -3.36 12.35
CA SER A 77 -2.50 -3.77 12.24
C SER A 77 -2.34 -5.13 11.55
N ASP A 78 -3.02 -6.15 12.06
CA ASP A 78 -3.01 -7.50 11.49
C ASP A 78 -3.51 -7.48 10.03
N THR A 79 -4.51 -6.66 9.74
CA THR A 79 -5.12 -6.56 8.42
C THR A 79 -4.19 -5.92 7.41
N VAL A 80 -3.46 -4.86 7.79
CA VAL A 80 -2.47 -4.22 6.91
C VAL A 80 -1.40 -5.20 6.47
N GLN A 81 -0.87 -5.99 7.40
CA GLN A 81 0.13 -7.00 7.11
C GLN A 81 -0.44 -8.12 6.22
N MET A 82 -1.63 -8.62 6.57
CA MET A 82 -2.32 -9.66 5.80
C MET A 82 -2.60 -9.22 4.36
N VAL A 83 -3.16 -8.01 4.16
CA VAL A 83 -3.50 -7.46 2.85
C VAL A 83 -2.26 -7.30 1.98
N THR A 84 -1.17 -6.75 2.55
CA THR A 84 0.11 -6.58 1.86
C THR A 84 0.65 -7.94 1.38
N LYS A 85 0.70 -8.92 2.30
CA LYS A 85 1.17 -10.29 2.02
C LYS A 85 0.30 -10.98 0.96
N GLN A 86 -1.01 -10.96 1.13
CA GLN A 86 -1.95 -11.58 0.19
C GLN A 86 -1.82 -10.99 -1.22
N ALA A 87 -1.69 -9.67 -1.33
CA ALA A 87 -1.50 -8.99 -2.61
C ALA A 87 -0.15 -9.35 -3.26
N MET A 88 0.90 -9.56 -2.47
CA MET A 88 2.18 -10.07 -2.99
C MET A 88 2.02 -11.49 -3.53
N THR A 89 1.43 -12.40 -2.76
CA THR A 89 1.18 -13.79 -3.18
C THR A 89 0.37 -13.83 -4.48
N GLN A 90 -0.70 -13.04 -4.59
CA GLN A 90 -1.50 -12.94 -5.82
C GLN A 90 -0.69 -12.43 -7.02
N THR A 91 0.16 -11.42 -6.81
CA THR A 91 1.04 -10.88 -7.87
C THR A 91 2.02 -11.93 -8.35
N ILE A 92 2.64 -12.68 -7.43
CA ILE A 92 3.60 -13.74 -7.74
C ILE A 92 2.90 -14.90 -8.46
N GLN A 93 1.75 -15.36 -7.96
CA GLN A 93 0.96 -16.40 -8.60
C GLN A 93 0.54 -16.01 -10.01
N GLY A 94 0.12 -14.76 -10.22
CA GLY A 94 -0.19 -14.22 -11.54
C GLY A 94 1.01 -14.24 -12.47
N PHE A 95 2.19 -13.87 -11.98
CA PHE A 95 3.45 -13.94 -12.74
C PHE A 95 3.80 -15.39 -13.11
N VAL A 96 3.81 -16.31 -12.14
CA VAL A 96 4.13 -17.72 -12.37
C VAL A 96 3.14 -18.37 -13.35
N SER A 97 1.84 -18.06 -13.21
CA SER A 97 0.81 -18.57 -14.13
C SER A 97 1.04 -18.10 -15.57
N ASN A 98 1.49 -16.86 -15.76
CA ASN A 98 1.85 -16.34 -17.08
C ASN A 98 3.10 -17.01 -17.66
N GLU A 99 4.11 -17.29 -16.84
CA GLU A 99 5.31 -18.03 -17.28
C GLU A 99 4.96 -19.46 -17.70
N ILE A 100 4.09 -20.15 -16.96
CA ILE A 100 3.55 -21.47 -17.33
C ILE A 100 2.83 -21.38 -18.67
N LYS A 101 1.93 -20.40 -18.84
CA LYS A 101 1.21 -20.18 -20.11
C LYS A 101 2.14 -19.94 -21.29
N ALA A 102 3.25 -19.23 -21.08
CA ALA A 102 4.26 -19.00 -22.12
C ALA A 102 4.98 -20.30 -22.53
N ILE A 103 5.21 -21.22 -21.60
CA ILE A 103 5.83 -22.53 -21.87
C ILE A 103 4.85 -23.48 -22.59
N PHE A 104 3.60 -23.55 -22.12
CA PHE A 104 2.61 -24.51 -22.62
C PHE A 104 1.77 -24.00 -23.80
N GLY A 105 1.82 -22.70 -24.10
CA GLY A 105 1.11 -22.08 -25.22
C GLY A 105 -0.42 -21.97 -25.02
N HIS A 106 -0.94 -22.38 -23.87
CA HIS A 106 -2.33 -22.25 -23.47
C HIS A 106 -2.42 -22.00 -21.97
N GLU A 107 -3.56 -21.49 -21.53
CA GLU A 107 -3.83 -21.28 -20.12
C GLU A 107 -4.08 -22.64 -19.47
N VAL A 108 -3.09 -23.12 -18.71
CA VAL A 108 -3.21 -24.34 -17.93
C VAL A 108 -3.87 -23.95 -16.62
N LYS A 109 -5.03 -24.52 -16.32
CA LYS A 109 -5.68 -24.25 -15.04
C LYS A 109 -4.95 -25.00 -13.93
N GLU A 110 -4.96 -24.45 -12.73
CA GLU A 110 -4.26 -25.02 -11.57
C GLU A 110 -4.77 -26.42 -11.18
N ASP A 111 -6.02 -26.74 -11.51
CA ASP A 111 -6.64 -28.06 -11.37
C ASP A 111 -6.25 -29.07 -12.45
N GLU A 112 -5.65 -28.62 -13.54
CA GLU A 112 -5.08 -29.47 -14.60
C GLU A 112 -3.62 -29.88 -14.30
N LEU A 113 -2.97 -29.20 -13.35
CA LEU A 113 -1.64 -29.54 -12.88
C LEU A 113 -1.67 -30.75 -11.94
N THR A 114 -0.64 -31.60 -12.01
CA THR A 114 -0.51 -32.72 -11.07
C THR A 114 -0.29 -32.20 -9.64
N PRO A 115 -0.68 -32.96 -8.60
CA PRO A 115 -0.43 -32.57 -7.21
C PRO A 115 1.04 -32.25 -6.92
N GLU A 116 1.96 -33.00 -7.54
CA GLU A 116 3.40 -32.78 -7.40
C GLU A 116 3.82 -31.44 -7.99
N THR A 117 3.36 -31.15 -9.23
CA THR A 117 3.67 -29.90 -9.92
C THR A 117 3.08 -28.69 -9.18
N ARG A 118 1.88 -28.83 -8.62
CA ARG A 118 1.27 -27.78 -7.78
C ARG A 118 2.09 -27.53 -6.52
N GLY A 119 2.61 -28.59 -5.90
CA GLY A 119 3.52 -28.49 -4.75
C GLY A 119 4.79 -27.71 -5.09
N GLU A 120 5.44 -28.03 -6.21
CA GLU A 120 6.64 -27.31 -6.67
C GLU A 120 6.35 -25.82 -6.93
N ILE A 121 5.22 -25.50 -7.55
CA ILE A 121 4.81 -24.10 -7.78
C ILE A 121 4.59 -23.38 -6.45
N GLN A 122 3.93 -24.02 -5.48
CA GLN A 122 3.69 -23.43 -4.18
C GLN A 122 5.01 -23.12 -3.44
N GLU A 123 5.99 -24.03 -3.49
CA GLU A 123 7.32 -23.79 -2.92
C GLU A 123 8.01 -22.58 -3.57
N VAL A 124 7.93 -22.45 -4.90
CA VAL A 124 8.49 -21.31 -5.63
C VAL A 124 7.78 -20.01 -5.25
N VAL A 125 6.46 -20.03 -5.11
CA VAL A 125 5.68 -18.84 -4.69
C VAL A 125 6.10 -18.40 -3.28
N GLU A 126 6.23 -19.34 -2.35
CA GLU A 126 6.67 -19.07 -0.97
C GLU A 126 8.10 -18.51 -0.92
N GLU A 127 9.03 -19.08 -1.69
CA GLU A 127 10.40 -18.56 -1.79
C GLU A 127 10.41 -17.13 -2.37
N LEU A 128 9.64 -16.87 -3.43
CA LEU A 128 9.56 -15.56 -4.04
C LEU A 128 8.91 -14.53 -3.12
N GLU A 129 7.90 -14.91 -2.33
CA GLU A 129 7.23 -14.03 -1.38
C GLU A 129 8.23 -13.48 -0.35
N GLU A 130 9.12 -14.34 0.14
CA GLU A 130 10.13 -14.00 1.13
C GLU A 130 11.32 -13.23 0.52
N THR A 131 11.70 -13.54 -0.72
CA THR A 131 12.96 -13.04 -1.31
C THR A 131 12.81 -11.89 -2.31
N CYS A 132 11.62 -11.64 -2.85
CA CYS A 132 11.38 -10.56 -3.81
C CYS A 132 11.54 -9.18 -3.18
N ASN A 133 11.97 -8.20 -3.97
CA ASN A 133 11.98 -6.82 -3.49
C ASN A 133 10.54 -6.29 -3.43
N LEU A 134 10.21 -5.45 -2.44
CA LEU A 134 8.91 -4.81 -2.33
C LEU A 134 9.03 -3.29 -2.22
N ASN A 135 8.37 -2.57 -3.11
CA ASN A 135 8.20 -1.12 -3.01
C ASN A 135 6.75 -0.82 -2.68
N ILE A 136 6.48 -0.33 -1.47
CA ILE A 136 5.12 -0.02 -1.00
C ILE A 136 4.93 1.46 -0.74
N CYS A 137 3.97 2.07 -1.43
CA CYS A 137 3.52 3.41 -1.11
C CYS A 137 2.28 3.33 -0.22
N ILE A 138 2.33 3.94 0.95
CA ILE A 138 1.21 3.98 1.89
C ILE A 138 0.53 5.34 1.78
N LEU A 139 -0.71 5.35 1.30
CA LEU A 139 -1.53 6.54 1.14
C LEU A 139 -2.64 6.54 2.19
N VAL A 140 -2.57 7.49 3.11
CA VAL A 140 -3.45 7.55 4.29
C VAL A 140 -4.44 8.69 4.17
N ASP A 141 -5.73 8.39 4.33
CA ASP A 141 -6.75 9.40 4.54
C ASP A 141 -6.58 10.02 5.94
N THR A 142 -6.57 11.34 5.97
CA THR A 142 -6.45 12.19 7.17
C THR A 142 -7.58 13.19 7.25
N SER A 143 -8.70 12.87 6.60
CA SER A 143 -10.00 13.55 6.70
C SER A 143 -10.48 13.61 8.16
N ALA A 144 -11.50 14.42 8.42
CA ALA A 144 -11.98 14.66 9.78
C ALA A 144 -12.54 13.38 10.45
N SER A 145 -13.12 12.46 9.66
CA SER A 145 -13.67 11.18 10.15
C SER A 145 -12.56 10.23 10.62
N MET A 146 -11.35 10.34 10.07
CA MET A 146 -10.20 9.53 10.48
C MET A 146 -9.63 9.91 11.85
N GLN A 147 -10.10 11.00 12.47
CA GLN A 147 -9.51 11.56 13.69
C GLN A 147 -9.34 10.54 14.83
N HIS A 148 -10.35 9.70 15.07
CA HIS A 148 -10.33 8.70 16.14
C HIS A 148 -9.62 7.39 15.73
N LYS A 149 -9.35 7.21 14.44
CA LYS A 149 -8.74 6.01 13.85
C LYS A 149 -7.23 6.15 13.67
N MET A 150 -6.71 7.39 13.69
CA MET A 150 -5.31 7.67 13.39
C MET A 150 -4.29 7.00 14.32
N GLU A 151 -4.63 6.73 15.57
CA GLU A 151 -3.71 6.03 16.48
C GLU A 151 -3.47 4.60 16.01
N ALA A 152 -4.55 3.87 15.73
CA ALA A 152 -4.49 2.53 15.14
C ALA A 152 -3.79 2.53 13.77
N VAL A 153 -4.02 3.54 12.94
CA VAL A 153 -3.33 3.65 11.63
C VAL A 153 -1.81 3.78 11.81
N LYS A 154 -1.35 4.55 12.80
CA LYS A 154 0.09 4.71 13.07
C LYS A 154 0.71 3.41 13.55
N GLU A 155 0.06 2.74 14.50
CA GLU A 155 0.47 1.44 15.02
C GLU A 155 0.54 0.40 13.89
N ALA A 156 -0.49 0.33 13.06
CA ALA A 156 -0.54 -0.58 11.92
C ALA A 156 0.59 -0.35 10.90
N ILE A 157 0.98 0.91 10.67
CA ILE A 157 2.10 1.22 9.77
C ILE A 157 3.45 0.90 10.43
N ASP A 158 3.63 1.18 11.73
CA ASP A 158 4.84 0.80 12.46
C ASP A 158 5.03 -0.74 12.44
N ASP A 159 3.96 -1.50 12.70
CA ASP A 159 3.96 -2.96 12.65
C ASP A 159 4.19 -3.50 11.25
N LEU A 160 3.61 -2.86 10.21
CA LEU A 160 3.92 -3.18 8.82
C LEU A 160 5.41 -2.99 8.54
N VAL A 161 6.02 -1.87 8.94
CA VAL A 161 7.45 -1.63 8.72
C VAL A 161 8.28 -2.72 9.41
N ILE A 162 7.93 -3.13 10.63
CA ILE A 162 8.58 -4.24 11.33
C ILE A 162 8.48 -5.55 10.52
N SER A 163 7.30 -5.85 9.98
CA SER A 163 7.07 -7.06 9.18
C SER A 163 7.83 -7.04 7.85
N LEU A 164 7.97 -5.86 7.22
CA LEU A 164 8.80 -5.68 6.02
C LEU A 164 10.28 -5.95 6.31
N HIS A 165 10.80 -5.48 7.44
CA HIS A 165 12.18 -5.72 7.86
C HIS A 165 12.48 -7.18 8.21
N ALA A 166 11.46 -7.96 8.58
CA ALA A 166 11.61 -9.38 8.86
C ALA A 166 11.84 -10.22 7.59
N ARG A 167 11.51 -9.68 6.41
CA ARG A 167 11.68 -10.35 5.11
C ARG A 167 13.13 -10.34 4.64
N THR A 168 13.49 -11.36 3.87
CA THR A 168 14.81 -11.53 3.24
C THR A 168 14.99 -10.62 2.02
N GLY A 169 13.91 -10.35 1.29
CA GLY A 169 13.89 -9.42 0.17
C GLY A 169 14.01 -7.96 0.62
N ASN A 170 14.62 -7.10 -0.22
CA ASN A 170 14.72 -5.68 0.14
C ASN A 170 13.34 -5.02 0.10
N HIS A 171 13.12 -4.02 0.93
CA HIS A 171 11.94 -3.17 0.85
C HIS A 171 12.30 -1.70 0.72
N LEU A 172 11.41 -0.97 0.07
CA LEU A 172 11.30 0.48 0.16
C LEU A 172 9.87 0.82 0.51
N TYR A 173 9.68 1.79 1.39
CA TYR A 173 8.36 2.34 1.66
C TYR A 173 8.38 3.86 1.68
N THR A 174 7.24 4.45 1.35
CA THR A 174 7.00 5.89 1.41
C THR A 174 5.60 6.12 1.96
N ILE A 175 5.39 7.25 2.63
CA ILE A 175 4.12 7.56 3.29
C ILE A 175 3.63 8.91 2.80
N TYR A 176 2.40 8.92 2.29
CA TYR A 176 1.68 10.10 1.89
C TYR A 176 0.39 10.21 2.68
N GLN A 177 -0.03 11.45 2.93
CA GLN A 177 -1.39 11.73 3.41
C GLN A 177 -2.20 12.51 2.38
N TYR A 178 -3.51 12.35 2.47
CA TYR A 178 -4.49 13.21 1.82
C TYR A 178 -5.70 13.40 2.76
N PRO A 179 -6.48 14.48 2.65
CA PRO A 179 -6.18 15.68 1.86
C PRO A 179 -5.03 16.51 2.45
N ALA A 180 -4.46 17.42 1.66
CA ALA A 180 -3.50 18.42 2.13
C ALA A 180 -3.90 19.86 1.72
N LYS A 181 -3.44 20.87 2.48
CA LYS A 181 -3.93 22.26 2.33
C LYS A 181 -3.52 22.94 1.02
N LYS A 182 -2.28 22.72 0.56
CA LYS A 182 -1.71 23.37 -0.63
C LYS A 182 -1.65 22.45 -1.84
N ASN A 183 -1.61 21.15 -1.61
CA ASN A 183 -1.51 20.09 -2.60
C ASN A 183 -2.58 19.05 -2.28
N VAL A 184 -2.98 18.22 -3.25
CA VAL A 184 -3.92 17.11 -3.02
C VAL A 184 -3.36 16.13 -1.99
N VAL A 185 -2.07 15.83 -2.09
CA VAL A 185 -1.32 14.94 -1.19
C VAL A 185 -0.15 15.67 -0.56
N LYS A 186 0.27 15.20 0.61
CA LYS A 186 1.52 15.63 1.26
C LYS A 186 2.39 14.40 1.51
N GLU A 187 3.61 14.42 1.00
CA GLU A 187 4.64 13.45 1.38
C GLU A 187 5.00 13.66 2.84
N LEU A 188 4.88 12.61 3.63
CA LEU A 188 5.27 12.60 5.03
C LEU A 188 6.64 11.95 5.21
N MET A 189 6.91 10.92 4.41
CA MET A 189 8.18 10.21 4.40
C MET A 189 8.56 9.89 2.95
N PRO A 190 9.78 10.25 2.50
CA PRO A 190 10.27 9.82 1.19
C PRO A 190 10.47 8.30 1.15
N TRP A 191 10.84 7.76 0.00
CA TRP A 191 11.24 6.35 -0.09
C TRP A 191 12.43 6.06 0.83
N VAL A 192 12.23 5.18 1.82
CA VAL A 192 13.26 4.74 2.77
C VAL A 192 13.22 3.22 2.94
N ASN A 193 14.30 2.66 3.48
CA ASN A 193 14.44 1.23 3.79
C ASN A 193 14.89 0.98 5.25
N ASP A 194 14.83 1.99 6.12
CA ASP A 194 15.27 1.89 7.51
C ASP A 194 14.10 1.62 8.46
N GLN A 195 14.39 1.33 9.73
CA GLN A 195 13.37 1.07 10.77
C GLN A 195 13.06 2.36 11.55
N LYS A 196 13.09 3.53 10.89
CA LYS A 196 12.75 4.78 11.59
C LYS A 196 11.27 4.75 11.95
N SER A 197 11.00 4.92 13.25
CA SER A 197 9.64 4.97 13.78
C SER A 197 8.78 5.98 13.03
N VAL A 198 7.67 5.49 12.49
CA VAL A 198 6.68 6.25 11.75
C VAL A 198 5.91 7.18 12.70
N ALA A 199 5.95 6.93 14.00
CA ALA A 199 5.30 7.72 15.05
C ALA A 199 5.61 9.24 15.03
N LYS A 200 6.69 9.68 14.39
CA LYS A 200 7.06 11.12 14.31
C LYS A 200 6.56 11.84 13.05
N VAL A 201 5.96 11.12 12.11
CA VAL A 201 5.82 11.55 10.71
C VAL A 201 4.46 12.15 10.39
N PHE A 202 3.40 11.72 11.10
CA PHE A 202 2.06 12.25 10.90
C PHE A 202 1.87 13.58 11.63
N PRO A 203 1.65 14.70 10.92
CA PRO A 203 1.35 16.00 11.52
C PRO A 203 -0.03 15.98 12.19
N ARG A 204 -0.40 17.10 12.82
CA ARG A 204 -1.78 17.32 13.27
C ARG A 204 -2.75 17.15 12.10
N LEU A 205 -3.82 16.39 12.33
CA LEU A 205 -4.92 16.08 11.41
C LEU A 205 -5.39 17.28 10.56
N ALA A 206 -5.81 17.00 9.33
CA ALA A 206 -6.43 18.01 8.50
C ALA A 206 -7.83 18.33 9.05
N ALA A 207 -7.98 19.50 9.66
CA ALA A 207 -9.27 19.96 10.14
C ALA A 207 -10.21 20.25 8.97
N GLY A 208 -11.19 19.36 8.75
CA GLY A 208 -12.33 19.53 7.85
C GLY A 208 -11.96 19.59 6.36
N GLY A 209 -12.52 18.69 5.55
CA GLY A 209 -12.31 18.78 4.12
C GLY A 209 -12.74 17.55 3.33
N ILE A 210 -12.87 17.79 2.04
CA ILE A 210 -13.21 16.89 0.94
C ILE A 210 -12.14 15.78 0.82
N THR A 211 -12.54 14.60 0.37
CA THR A 211 -11.69 13.39 0.23
C THR A 211 -11.49 13.07 -1.26
N PRO A 212 -10.49 13.66 -1.93
CA PRO A 212 -10.26 13.47 -3.36
C PRO A 212 -9.42 12.22 -3.66
N THR A 213 -9.95 11.04 -3.35
CA THR A 213 -9.22 9.76 -3.40
C THR A 213 -8.57 9.48 -4.76
N GLY A 214 -9.34 9.59 -5.86
CA GLY A 214 -8.81 9.31 -7.20
C GLY A 214 -7.67 10.27 -7.59
N THR A 215 -7.83 11.56 -7.30
CA THR A 215 -6.78 12.56 -7.55
C THR A 215 -5.54 12.31 -6.68
N ALA A 216 -5.72 11.86 -5.43
CA ALA A 216 -4.62 11.54 -4.53
C ALA A 216 -3.81 10.34 -5.04
N MET A 217 -4.49 9.26 -5.45
CA MET A 217 -3.86 8.08 -6.04
C MET A 217 -3.06 8.43 -7.30
N MET A 218 -3.63 9.25 -8.19
CA MET A 218 -2.95 9.69 -9.40
C MET A 218 -1.68 10.50 -9.12
N LYS A 219 -1.70 11.35 -8.09
CA LYS A 219 -0.52 12.13 -7.68
C LYS A 219 0.57 11.25 -7.10
N VAL A 220 0.20 10.29 -6.27
CA VAL A 220 1.13 9.37 -5.62
C VAL A 220 1.76 8.40 -6.61
N LEU A 221 1.09 8.06 -7.69
CA LEU A 221 1.67 7.24 -8.77
C LEU A 221 3.00 7.83 -9.29
N GLN A 222 3.14 9.15 -9.31
CA GLN A 222 4.37 9.84 -9.75
C GLN A 222 5.57 9.54 -8.82
N ALA A 223 5.33 9.11 -7.58
CA ALA A 223 6.38 8.74 -6.64
C ALA A 223 7.11 7.45 -7.07
N PHE A 224 6.44 6.54 -7.78
CA PHE A 224 7.04 5.30 -8.29
C PHE A 224 8.03 5.55 -9.43
N ASP A 225 7.88 6.67 -10.16
CA ASP A 225 8.82 7.08 -11.21
C ASP A 225 10.18 7.57 -10.64
N HIS A 226 10.25 7.85 -9.33
CA HIS A 226 11.40 8.43 -8.65
C HIS A 226 11.96 7.52 -7.55
N LEU A 227 11.87 6.20 -7.73
CA LEU A 227 12.43 5.23 -6.78
C LEU A 227 13.95 5.42 -6.62
N PRO A 228 14.48 5.39 -5.38
CA PRO A 228 15.93 5.43 -5.14
C PRO A 228 16.63 4.31 -5.91
N THR A 229 17.68 4.65 -6.63
CA THR A 229 18.51 3.66 -7.33
C THR A 229 19.35 2.87 -6.32
N GLU A 230 19.68 1.61 -6.62
CA GLU A 230 20.33 0.72 -5.66
C GLU A 230 21.66 1.27 -5.10
N GLY A 231 22.33 2.18 -5.82
CA GLY A 231 23.58 2.83 -5.41
C GLY A 231 23.45 4.00 -4.43
N SER A 232 22.24 4.52 -4.17
CA SER A 232 21.99 5.57 -3.16
C SER A 232 21.46 5.02 -1.84
N ARG A 233 21.43 3.68 -1.69
CA ARG A 233 20.88 2.95 -0.52
C ARG A 233 21.80 2.97 0.71
N GLY A 234 22.90 3.72 0.68
CA GLY A 234 23.82 3.90 1.79
C GLY A 234 24.28 5.35 1.91
N GLU A 235 24.22 5.87 3.14
CA GLU A 235 24.97 7.02 3.68
C GLU A 235 24.25 8.38 3.90
N ASP A 236 23.21 8.78 3.16
CA ASP A 236 22.71 10.17 3.26
C ASP A 236 21.31 10.38 3.88
N SER A 237 21.02 9.82 5.05
CA SER A 237 19.75 10.14 5.77
C SER A 237 19.91 10.74 7.17
N ASN A 238 21.09 11.29 7.47
CA ASN A 238 21.34 11.98 8.74
C ASN A 238 21.09 13.50 8.71
N GLU A 239 20.63 14.09 7.61
CA GLU A 239 20.42 15.55 7.53
C GLU A 239 19.06 15.96 6.97
N ILE A 240 17.94 15.52 7.56
CA ILE A 240 16.71 16.36 7.55
C ILE A 240 15.99 16.19 8.89
N ILE A 241 16.57 16.75 9.96
CA ILE A 241 15.77 17.20 11.09
C ILE A 241 15.45 18.67 10.81
N ASP A 242 14.19 18.92 10.46
CA ASP A 242 13.62 20.26 10.30
C ASP A 242 13.96 21.14 11.51
N GLN A 243 14.77 22.18 11.27
CA GLN A 243 15.15 23.19 12.28
C GLN A 243 14.06 24.23 12.55
N SER A 244 12.79 24.00 12.16
CA SER A 244 11.74 25.00 12.42
C SER A 244 11.05 24.90 13.78
N TYR A 245 11.53 24.09 14.73
CA TYR A 245 11.05 24.12 16.12
C TYR A 245 12.11 24.70 17.06
N GLY A 246 12.21 26.04 17.06
CA GLY A 246 13.03 26.74 18.03
C GLY A 246 12.91 28.26 17.94
N THR A 247 12.33 28.85 18.99
CA THR A 247 12.34 30.27 19.38
C THR A 247 11.16 31.14 18.92
N SER A 248 10.22 31.34 19.84
CA SER A 248 9.63 32.65 20.09
C SER A 248 9.56 32.81 21.61
N PHE A 249 10.23 33.87 22.09
CA PHE A 249 10.17 34.36 23.46
C PHE A 249 8.76 34.84 23.82
#